data_AF-A0A0T5ZGF3-F1
#
_entry.id   AF-A0A0T5ZGF3-F1
#
_cell.length_a   1.000
_cell.length_b   1.000
_cell.length_c   1.000
_cell.angle_alpha   90.00
_cell.angle_beta   90.00
_cell.angle_gamma   90.00
#
_symmetry.space_group_name_H-M   'P 1'
#
loop_
_entity.id
_entity.type
_entity.pdbx_description
1 polymer ?
#
loop_
_entity_poly.entity_id
_entity_poly.type
_entity_poly.pdbx_seq_one_letter_code
_entity_poly.pdbx_strand_id
1 'polypeptide(L)'
;MPLILFPVFAQNYNQVLSSDKGTLDVGITTIPEKPVAGGITKFQINFINPKTEKIQEHIDYKFTLQRDGENVFGPTDLIHTSEGSVTIPVEIIESGTYFGLIEIEGILFQPMPVEVVSFSIPIADAQPSGNGSKVDGGGCLIATATFGSELSPQVQQLRELRDNVVLNTESGKSFMTSFNEFYYSFSPAIADYERENSFFRDAVKIALTPLLTSLLVLSYADIDSEEEMLGYGISLILLNVGMYFAIPAVAITKWYKLRRN
;
A
#
# COMPACT_ATOMS: atom_id res chain seq x y z
N MET A 1 -13.82 -7.10 -45.80
CA MET A 1 -13.60 -7.14 -44.34
C MET A 1 -13.64 -5.70 -43.85
N PRO A 2 -14.63 -5.30 -43.03
CA PRO A 2 -14.63 -3.97 -42.44
C PRO A 2 -13.57 -3.94 -41.33
N LEU A 3 -12.67 -2.95 -41.41
CA LEU A 3 -11.69 -2.65 -40.39
C LEU A 3 -12.45 -1.98 -39.23
N ILE A 4 -12.75 -2.75 -38.18
CA ILE A 4 -13.33 -2.22 -36.95
C ILE A 4 -12.21 -1.46 -36.24
N LEU A 5 -12.23 -0.13 -36.37
CA LEU A 5 -11.42 0.77 -35.57
C LEU A 5 -12.00 0.75 -34.15
N PHE A 6 -11.36 0.01 -33.24
CA PHE A 6 -11.61 0.21 -31.82
C PHE A 6 -11.13 1.61 -31.45
N PRO A 7 -11.96 2.41 -30.74
CA PRO A 7 -11.46 3.67 -30.20
C PRO A 7 -10.30 3.34 -29.26
N VAL A 8 -9.16 4.00 -29.48
CA VAL A 8 -8.07 4.04 -28.51
C VAL A 8 -8.62 4.76 -27.29
N PHE A 9 -9.09 4.00 -26.29
CA PHE A 9 -9.48 4.54 -25.00
C PHE A 9 -8.23 5.20 -24.39
N ALA A 10 -8.33 6.48 -24.07
CA ALA A 10 -7.33 7.16 -23.25
C ALA A 10 -7.15 6.36 -21.94
N GLN A 11 -5.91 6.16 -21.52
CA GLN A 11 -5.56 5.54 -20.23
C GLN A 11 -6.00 6.47 -19.09
N ASN A 12 -7.28 6.45 -18.75
CA ASN A 12 -7.85 7.30 -17.71
C ASN A 12 -7.98 6.50 -16.42
N TYR A 13 -7.09 6.78 -15.49
CA TYR A 13 -7.11 6.24 -14.12
C TYR A 13 -7.94 7.10 -13.16
N ASN A 14 -8.47 8.21 -13.68
CA ASN A 14 -9.47 9.08 -13.06
C ASN A 14 -10.61 9.23 -14.06
N GLN A 15 -11.80 8.80 -13.67
CA GLN A 15 -12.98 8.77 -14.53
C GLN A 15 -14.18 9.29 -13.74
N VAL A 16 -15.05 10.08 -14.37
CA VAL A 16 -16.37 10.39 -13.84
C VAL A 16 -17.39 9.85 -14.84
N LEU A 17 -18.20 8.90 -14.41
CA LEU A 17 -19.13 8.17 -15.27
C LEU A 17 -20.54 8.24 -14.68
N SER A 18 -21.52 8.57 -15.53
CA SER A 18 -22.92 8.52 -15.13
C SER A 18 -23.39 7.07 -15.01
N SER A 19 -24.28 6.82 -14.05
CA SER A 19 -25.03 5.58 -13.98
C SER A 19 -25.91 5.36 -15.21
N ASP A 20 -26.25 4.11 -15.48
CA ASP A 20 -27.07 3.70 -16.62
C ASP A 20 -28.44 4.41 -16.70
N LYS A 21 -28.99 4.87 -15.57
CA LYS A 21 -30.20 5.70 -15.50
C LYS A 21 -29.94 7.18 -15.20
N GLY A 22 -28.68 7.56 -14.99
CA GLY A 22 -28.24 8.95 -14.81
C GLY A 22 -28.66 9.59 -13.48
N THR A 23 -29.01 8.80 -12.46
CA THR A 23 -29.34 9.34 -11.14
C THR A 23 -28.10 9.87 -10.42
N LEU A 24 -26.96 9.21 -10.60
CA LEU A 24 -25.68 9.60 -10.02
C LEU A 24 -24.57 9.59 -11.07
N ASP A 25 -23.61 10.49 -10.87
CA ASP A 25 -22.28 10.35 -11.45
C ASP A 25 -21.37 9.67 -10.42
N VAL A 26 -20.45 8.85 -10.89
CA VAL A 26 -19.49 8.14 -10.04
C VAL A 26 -18.08 8.50 -10.49
N GLY A 27 -17.34 9.14 -9.61
CA GLY A 27 -15.91 9.39 -9.75
C GLY A 27 -15.11 8.18 -9.29
N ILE A 28 -14.26 7.63 -10.16
CA ILE A 28 -13.37 6.51 -9.88
C ILE A 28 -11.93 6.97 -10.09
N THR A 29 -11.11 6.85 -9.05
CA THR A 29 -9.67 7.12 -9.10
C THR A 29 -8.90 5.96 -8.50
N THR A 30 -7.79 5.56 -9.11
CA THR A 30 -6.87 4.57 -8.52
C THR A 30 -5.72 5.22 -7.77
N ILE A 31 -5.30 4.60 -6.67
CA ILE A 31 -4.08 4.95 -5.94
C ILE A 31 -3.22 3.67 -5.83
N PRO A 32 -2.03 3.64 -6.44
CA PRO A 32 -1.41 4.71 -7.23
C PRO A 32 -2.17 5.01 -8.53
N GLU A 33 -1.98 6.21 -9.09
CA GLU A 33 -2.62 6.64 -10.33
C GLU A 33 -2.34 5.67 -11.47
N LYS A 34 -1.15 5.07 -11.52
CA LYS A 34 -0.81 4.02 -12.49
C LYS A 34 -0.63 2.69 -11.76
N PRO A 35 -1.69 1.91 -11.55
CA PRO A 35 -1.60 0.62 -10.91
C PRO A 35 -0.75 -0.35 -11.72
N VAL A 36 0.05 -1.14 -11.00
CA VAL A 36 0.91 -2.20 -11.53
C VAL A 36 0.52 -3.53 -10.89
N ALA A 37 0.71 -4.61 -11.63
CA ALA A 37 0.53 -5.96 -11.13
C ALA A 37 1.45 -6.26 -9.93
N GLY A 38 1.01 -7.11 -9.01
CA GLY A 38 1.74 -7.51 -7.81
C GLY A 38 1.62 -6.55 -6.62
N GLY A 39 0.67 -5.62 -6.64
CA GLY A 39 0.49 -4.60 -5.61
C GLY A 39 -0.97 -4.36 -5.20
N ILE A 40 -1.15 -3.59 -4.13
CA ILE A 40 -2.48 -3.13 -3.71
C ILE A 40 -2.83 -1.88 -4.51
N THR A 41 -3.95 -1.93 -5.21
CA THR A 41 -4.59 -0.77 -5.84
C THR A 41 -5.77 -0.35 -5.00
N LYS A 42 -5.78 0.91 -4.55
CA LYS A 42 -6.93 1.49 -3.85
C LYS A 42 -7.85 2.17 -4.86
N PHE A 43 -9.11 1.76 -4.90
CA PHE A 43 -10.15 2.38 -5.70
C PHE A 43 -10.87 3.41 -4.85
N GLN A 44 -10.60 4.69 -5.10
CA GLN A 44 -11.36 5.79 -4.52
C GLN A 44 -12.62 5.99 -5.37
N ILE A 45 -13.78 5.86 -4.73
CA ILE A 45 -15.10 5.99 -5.35
C ILE A 45 -15.80 7.18 -4.69
N ASN A 46 -16.27 8.11 -5.51
CA ASN A 46 -17.03 9.29 -5.11
C ASN A 46 -18.38 9.27 -5.81
N PHE A 47 -19.47 9.18 -5.05
CA PHE A 47 -20.82 9.32 -5.58
C PHE A 47 -21.17 10.79 -5.67
N ILE A 48 -21.58 11.26 -6.84
CA ILE A 48 -21.77 12.67 -7.17
C ILE A 48 -23.19 12.87 -7.68
N ASN A 49 -23.86 13.89 -7.18
CA ASN A 49 -25.16 14.28 -7.69
C ASN A 49 -24.97 15.13 -8.96
N PRO A 50 -25.42 14.67 -10.14
CA PRO A 50 -25.14 15.35 -11.42
C PRO A 50 -25.80 16.73 -11.53
N LYS A 51 -26.80 17.04 -10.70
CA LYS A 51 -27.50 18.34 -10.71
C LYS A 51 -26.80 19.38 -9.84
N THR A 52 -26.17 18.95 -8.76
CA THR A 52 -25.55 19.86 -7.78
C THR A 52 -24.03 19.84 -7.82
N GLU A 53 -23.43 18.89 -8.52
CA GLU A 53 -21.99 18.64 -8.61
C GLU A 53 -21.32 18.39 -7.23
N LYS A 54 -22.13 18.04 -6.23
CA LYS A 54 -21.67 17.71 -4.87
C LYS A 54 -21.66 16.21 -4.63
N ILE A 55 -20.84 15.80 -3.68
CA ILE A 55 -20.84 14.42 -3.18
C ILE A 55 -22.23 14.09 -2.64
N GLN A 56 -22.75 12.94 -3.05
CA GLN A 56 -24.01 12.39 -2.58
C GLN A 56 -23.74 11.47 -1.39
N GLU A 57 -24.15 11.94 -0.21
CA GLU A 57 -24.09 11.20 1.04
C GLU A 57 -25.11 10.06 1.08
N HIS A 58 -24.84 9.07 1.96
CA HIS A 58 -25.68 7.92 2.26
C HIS A 58 -26.04 7.07 1.04
N ILE A 59 -25.06 6.34 0.51
CA ILE A 59 -25.22 5.45 -0.64
C ILE A 59 -25.12 3.99 -0.23
N ASP A 60 -26.07 3.18 -0.66
CA ASP A 60 -26.03 1.73 -0.58
C ASP A 60 -25.59 1.16 -1.94
N TYR A 61 -24.49 0.43 -1.97
CA TYR A 61 -23.91 -0.08 -3.21
C TYR A 61 -23.20 -1.42 -3.04
N LYS A 62 -22.91 -2.08 -4.16
CA LYS A 62 -21.99 -3.22 -4.26
C LYS A 62 -20.87 -2.90 -5.22
N PHE A 63 -19.71 -3.48 -4.96
CA PHE A 63 -18.55 -3.36 -5.82
C PHE A 63 -18.09 -4.73 -6.30
N THR A 64 -17.84 -4.84 -7.61
CA THR A 64 -17.26 -6.03 -8.23
C THR A 64 -16.12 -5.60 -9.14
N LEU A 65 -15.03 -6.35 -9.13
CA LEU A 65 -13.93 -6.21 -10.07
C LEU A 65 -13.76 -7.54 -10.81
N GLN A 66 -13.73 -7.47 -12.14
CA GLN A 66 -13.64 -8.60 -13.04
C GLN A 66 -12.42 -8.52 -13.93
N ARG A 67 -11.93 -9.69 -14.33
CA ARG A 67 -10.89 -9.85 -15.34
C ARG A 67 -11.23 -11.07 -16.17
N ASP A 68 -11.18 -10.95 -17.50
CA ASP A 68 -11.48 -12.04 -18.43
C ASP A 68 -12.85 -12.73 -18.19
N GLY A 69 -13.80 -12.00 -17.61
CA GLY A 69 -15.14 -12.49 -17.26
C GLY A 69 -15.24 -13.19 -15.90
N GLU A 70 -14.14 -13.32 -15.15
CA GLU A 70 -14.12 -13.86 -13.78
C GLU A 70 -14.03 -12.75 -12.74
N ASN A 71 -14.71 -12.94 -11.60
CA ASN A 71 -14.63 -12.01 -10.47
C ASN A 71 -13.30 -12.19 -9.74
N VAL A 72 -12.46 -11.15 -9.76
CA VAL A 72 -11.21 -11.10 -9.01
C VAL A 72 -11.39 -10.44 -7.64
N PHE A 73 -12.43 -9.62 -7.48
CA PHE A 73 -12.85 -9.05 -6.21
C PHE A 73 -14.37 -8.84 -6.21
N GLY A 74 -15.01 -9.15 -5.09
CA GLY A 74 -16.47 -9.09 -4.98
C GLY A 74 -17.19 -10.18 -5.79
N PRO A 75 -18.51 -10.06 -5.99
CA PRO A 75 -19.36 -8.95 -5.56
C PRO A 75 -19.35 -8.82 -4.04
N THR A 76 -19.18 -7.60 -3.54
CA THR A 76 -19.32 -7.37 -2.10
C THR A 76 -20.77 -7.62 -1.66
N ASP A 77 -20.98 -7.88 -0.38
CA ASP A 77 -22.28 -7.64 0.23
C ASP A 77 -22.69 -6.17 0.05
N LEU A 78 -23.96 -5.87 0.24
CA LEU A 78 -24.46 -4.50 0.19
C LEU A 78 -23.77 -3.66 1.28
N ILE A 79 -23.06 -2.62 0.87
CA ILE A 79 -22.30 -1.74 1.75
C ILE A 79 -22.85 -0.31 1.70
N HIS A 80 -22.77 0.37 2.85
CA HIS A 80 -23.26 1.74 3.02
C HIS A 80 -22.09 2.71 3.21
N THR A 81 -22.11 3.85 2.51
CA THR A 81 -21.23 4.99 2.80
C THR A 81 -22.03 6.21 3.22
N SER A 82 -21.75 6.75 4.41
CA SER A 82 -22.38 7.99 4.89
C SER A 82 -21.85 9.21 4.15
N GLU A 83 -20.53 9.29 3.97
CA GLU A 83 -19.86 10.45 3.37
C GLU A 83 -20.02 10.52 1.84
N GLY A 84 -20.50 9.44 1.18
CA GLY A 84 -20.56 9.38 -0.29
C GLY A 84 -19.20 9.23 -0.98
N SER A 85 -18.12 9.10 -0.20
CA SER A 85 -16.77 8.81 -0.64
C SER A 85 -16.23 7.58 0.09
N VAL A 86 -15.52 6.71 -0.62
CA VAL A 86 -15.01 5.45 -0.08
C VAL A 86 -13.74 5.05 -0.80
N THR A 87 -12.87 4.31 -0.12
CA THR A 87 -11.63 3.78 -0.69
C THR A 87 -11.58 2.28 -0.47
N ILE A 88 -11.59 1.50 -1.55
CA ILE A 88 -11.57 0.04 -1.53
C ILE A 88 -10.18 -0.46 -1.93
N PRO A 89 -9.39 -1.05 -1.01
CA PRO A 89 -8.12 -1.67 -1.37
C PRO A 89 -8.36 -3.05 -2.00
N VAL A 90 -7.79 -3.27 -3.18
CA VAL A 90 -7.81 -4.57 -3.88
C VAL A 90 -6.39 -4.96 -4.24
N GLU A 91 -6.00 -6.18 -3.90
CA GLU A 91 -4.72 -6.75 -4.33
C GLU A 91 -4.84 -7.24 -5.76
N ILE A 92 -3.99 -6.73 -6.64
CA ILE A 92 -4.03 -7.02 -8.07
C ILE A 92 -2.77 -7.77 -8.45
N ILE A 93 -2.93 -9.05 -8.74
CA ILE A 93 -1.80 -9.99 -8.92
C ILE A 93 -1.28 -9.95 -10.36
N GLU A 94 -2.18 -9.82 -11.34
CA GLU A 94 -1.85 -9.94 -12.75
C GLU A 94 -2.08 -8.63 -13.52
N SER A 95 -1.26 -8.38 -14.53
CA SER A 95 -1.42 -7.24 -15.46
C SER A 95 -2.51 -7.53 -16.48
N GLY A 96 -3.24 -6.53 -16.93
CA GLY A 96 -4.36 -6.74 -17.86
C GLY A 96 -5.42 -5.66 -17.72
N THR A 97 -6.53 -5.81 -18.44
CA THR A 97 -7.66 -4.88 -18.33
C THR A 97 -8.66 -5.44 -17.33
N TYR A 98 -8.91 -4.69 -16.27
CA TYR A 98 -9.91 -5.02 -15.26
C TYR A 98 -11.18 -4.22 -15.52
N PHE A 99 -12.32 -4.85 -15.29
CA PHE A 99 -13.65 -4.26 -15.43
C PHE A 99 -14.28 -4.14 -14.05
N GLY A 100 -14.53 -2.91 -13.62
CA GLY A 100 -15.24 -2.63 -12.38
C GLY A 100 -16.73 -2.43 -12.61
N LEU A 101 -17.55 -2.95 -11.71
CA LEU A 101 -18.99 -2.77 -11.66
C LEU A 101 -19.37 -2.22 -10.29
N ILE A 102 -20.12 -1.13 -10.29
CA ILE A 102 -20.72 -0.53 -9.09
C ILE A 102 -22.23 -0.62 -9.27
N GLU A 103 -22.89 -1.42 -8.42
CA GLU A 103 -24.35 -1.55 -8.40
C GLU A 103 -24.89 -0.71 -7.25
N ILE A 104 -25.66 0.33 -7.55
CA ILE A 104 -26.23 1.24 -6.57
C ILE A 104 -27.67 0.82 -6.31
N GLU A 105 -27.99 0.50 -5.06
CA GLU A 105 -29.31 -0.01 -4.66
C GLU A 105 -30.08 0.94 -3.73
N GLY A 106 -29.46 2.02 -3.24
CA GLY A 106 -30.11 2.97 -2.34
C GLY A 106 -29.40 4.31 -2.18
N ILE A 107 -30.17 5.35 -1.87
CA ILE A 107 -29.71 6.72 -1.60
C ILE A 107 -30.48 7.28 -0.41
N LEU A 108 -29.82 7.97 0.53
CA LEU A 108 -30.45 8.58 1.72
C LEU A 108 -31.35 7.62 2.49
N PHE A 109 -30.90 6.36 2.65
CA PHE A 109 -31.63 5.27 3.33
C PHE A 109 -32.92 4.82 2.62
N GLN A 110 -33.13 5.23 1.37
CA GLN A 110 -34.26 4.82 0.55
C GLN A 110 -33.79 3.88 -0.57
N PRO A 111 -34.38 2.67 -0.71
CA PRO A 111 -34.10 1.80 -1.83
C PRO A 111 -34.42 2.46 -3.17
N MET A 112 -33.60 2.16 -4.17
CA MET A 112 -33.73 2.64 -5.54
C MET A 112 -33.66 1.47 -6.53
N PRO A 113 -34.33 1.54 -7.69
CA PRO A 113 -34.13 0.53 -8.73
C PRO A 113 -32.66 0.45 -9.12
N VAL A 114 -32.04 -0.74 -9.00
CA VAL A 114 -30.60 -0.94 -9.18
C VAL A 114 -30.06 -0.22 -10.41
N GLU A 115 -29.06 0.62 -10.20
CA GLU A 115 -28.34 1.33 -11.25
C GLU A 115 -26.90 0.84 -11.30
N VAL A 116 -26.33 0.78 -12.50
CA VAL A 116 -25.00 0.21 -12.70
C VAL A 116 -24.07 1.24 -13.31
N VAL A 117 -22.86 1.34 -12.74
CA VAL A 117 -21.72 2.02 -13.38
C VAL A 117 -20.66 0.98 -13.69
N SER A 118 -20.25 0.91 -14.95
CA SER A 118 -19.16 0.06 -15.40
C SER A 118 -17.95 0.88 -15.84
N PHE A 119 -16.75 0.50 -15.41
CA PHE A 119 -15.52 1.16 -15.81
C PHE A 119 -14.44 0.13 -16.16
N SER A 120 -13.43 0.55 -16.91
CA SER A 120 -12.28 -0.28 -17.26
C SER A 120 -10.98 0.37 -16.79
N ILE A 121 -10.08 -0.40 -16.17
CA ILE A 121 -8.76 0.05 -15.75
C ILE A 121 -7.69 -0.85 -16.36
N PRO A 122 -6.79 -0.32 -17.20
CA PRO A 122 -5.63 -1.05 -17.68
C PRO A 122 -4.58 -1.12 -16.57
N ILE A 123 -4.07 -2.29 -16.27
CA ILE A 123 -3.04 -2.51 -15.25
C ILE A 123 -1.81 -3.04 -15.96
N ALA A 124 -0.71 -2.30 -15.84
CA ALA A 124 0.53 -2.64 -16.51
C ALA A 124 1.23 -3.81 -15.80
N ASP A 125 2.02 -4.56 -16.56
CA ASP A 125 3.05 -5.43 -15.99
C ASP A 125 3.93 -4.63 -15.05
N ALA A 126 4.35 -5.27 -13.96
CA ALA A 126 5.47 -4.80 -13.17
C ALA A 126 6.73 -4.86 -14.05
N GLN A 127 6.96 -3.83 -14.87
CA GLN A 127 8.20 -3.72 -15.63
C GLN A 127 9.36 -3.57 -14.66
N PRO A 128 10.46 -4.33 -14.83
CA PRO A 128 11.72 -4.00 -14.18
C PRO A 128 12.27 -2.78 -14.92
N SER A 129 11.95 -1.57 -14.46
CA SER A 129 12.58 -0.37 -15.01
C SER A 129 12.79 0.68 -13.95
N GLY A 130 14.07 1.01 -13.77
CA GLY A 130 14.50 2.23 -13.13
C GLY A 130 13.94 3.48 -13.80
N ASN A 131 14.04 4.58 -13.05
CA ASN A 131 13.47 5.91 -13.26
C ASN A 131 12.01 6.08 -12.86
N GLY A 132 11.81 6.20 -11.55
CA GLY A 132 11.57 7.53 -10.98
C GLY A 132 10.27 8.21 -11.39
N SER A 133 9.15 7.59 -11.05
CA SER A 133 7.91 8.31 -10.75
C SER A 133 7.51 7.91 -9.34
N LYS A 134 7.58 8.85 -8.39
CA LYS A 134 7.24 8.65 -6.99
C LYS A 134 5.84 8.01 -6.88
N VAL A 135 5.79 6.72 -6.57
CA VAL A 135 4.61 6.07 -6.03
C VAL A 135 4.50 6.57 -4.60
N ASP A 136 3.57 7.49 -4.38
CA ASP A 136 3.24 8.03 -3.08
C ASP A 136 2.44 6.96 -2.31
N GLY A 137 3.17 6.05 -1.68
CA GLY A 137 2.64 4.87 -1.03
C GLY A 137 3.74 4.15 -0.27
N GLY A 138 4.32 4.85 0.71
CA GLY A 138 5.45 4.39 1.51
C GLY A 138 5.12 3.18 2.41
N GLY A 139 5.02 2.00 1.81
CA GLY A 139 4.82 0.71 2.50
C GLY A 139 6.13 0.06 2.97
N CYS A 140 6.07 -0.68 4.07
CA CYS A 140 7.20 -1.45 4.60
C CYS A 140 7.44 -2.75 3.80
N LEU A 141 7.78 -2.65 2.50
CA LEU A 141 7.87 -3.77 1.54
C LEU A 141 8.63 -5.00 2.05
N ILE A 142 9.85 -4.80 2.56
CA ILE A 142 10.68 -5.89 3.12
C ILE A 142 9.95 -6.52 4.31
N ALA A 143 9.51 -5.73 5.29
CA ALA A 143 8.84 -6.26 6.47
C ALA A 143 7.52 -6.98 6.11
N THR A 144 6.76 -6.48 5.14
CA THR A 144 5.56 -7.14 4.62
C THR A 144 5.90 -8.50 4.00
N ALA A 145 6.97 -8.58 3.18
CA ALA A 145 7.42 -9.85 2.60
C ALA A 145 7.93 -10.83 3.68
N THR A 146 8.63 -10.33 4.70
CA THR A 146 9.15 -11.12 5.82
C THR A 146 8.04 -11.69 6.70
N PHE A 147 7.06 -10.86 7.09
CA PHE A 147 6.00 -11.22 8.05
C PHE A 147 4.69 -11.66 7.40
N GLY A 148 4.62 -11.63 6.07
CA GLY A 148 3.55 -12.21 5.27
C GLY A 148 2.30 -11.34 5.14
N SER A 149 2.20 -10.22 5.84
CA SER A 149 1.06 -9.30 5.72
C SER A 149 1.41 -7.89 6.15
N GLU A 150 0.84 -6.91 5.46
CA GLU A 150 0.83 -5.52 5.91
C GLU A 150 0.08 -5.34 7.23
N LEU A 151 -0.85 -6.23 7.56
CA LEU A 151 -1.61 -6.24 8.82
C LEU A 151 -0.91 -7.04 9.92
N SER A 152 0.29 -7.56 9.66
CA SER A 152 1.03 -8.27 10.71
C SER A 152 1.39 -7.31 11.86
N PRO A 153 1.37 -7.78 13.12
CA PRO A 153 1.68 -6.94 14.28
C PRO A 153 3.03 -6.23 14.18
N GLN A 154 4.03 -6.88 13.57
CA GLN A 154 5.37 -6.33 13.39
C GLN A 154 5.38 -5.16 12.40
N VAL A 155 4.62 -5.26 11.30
CA VAL A 155 4.52 -4.19 10.30
C VAL A 155 3.67 -3.03 10.84
N GLN A 156 2.61 -3.33 11.59
CA GLN A 156 1.79 -2.30 12.25
C GLN A 156 2.59 -1.54 13.31
N GLN A 157 3.40 -2.23 14.11
CA GLN A 157 4.31 -1.58 15.07
C GLN A 157 5.26 -0.57 14.41
N LEU A 158 5.84 -0.91 13.25
CA LEU A 158 6.69 0.02 12.51
C LEU A 158 5.92 1.25 12.03
N ARG A 159 4.66 1.06 11.59
CA ARG A 159 3.78 2.14 11.14
C ARG A 159 3.38 3.04 12.29
N GLU A 160 2.95 2.48 13.41
CA GLU A 160 2.59 3.22 14.61
C GLU A 160 3.78 4.01 15.15
N LEU A 161 4.98 3.42 15.20
CA LEU A 161 6.17 4.14 15.61
C LEU A 161 6.50 5.30 14.66
N ARG A 162 6.43 5.06 13.35
CA ARG A 162 6.65 6.10 12.34
C ARG A 162 5.64 7.23 12.54
N ASP A 163 4.36 6.91 12.60
CA ASP A 163 3.28 7.88 12.54
C ASP A 163 3.12 8.64 13.86
N ASN A 164 3.26 7.95 15.01
CA ASN A 164 2.99 8.52 16.32
C ASN A 164 4.24 9.03 17.05
N VAL A 165 5.45 8.69 16.61
CA VAL A 165 6.69 9.13 17.27
C VAL A 165 7.57 9.88 16.29
N VAL A 166 7.98 9.23 15.19
CA VAL A 166 8.98 9.80 14.28
C VAL A 166 8.44 11.02 13.54
N LEU A 167 7.25 10.93 12.95
CA LEU A 167 6.67 12.00 12.14
C LEU A 167 6.11 13.18 12.97
N ASN A 168 6.06 13.05 14.30
CA ASN A 168 5.68 14.14 15.19
C ASN A 168 6.80 15.16 15.42
N THR A 169 7.99 14.93 14.88
CA THR A 169 9.16 15.82 14.97
C THR A 169 9.66 16.21 13.59
N GLU A 170 10.24 17.40 13.44
CA GLU A 170 10.85 17.87 12.21
C GLU A 170 12.12 17.07 11.85
N SER A 171 12.93 16.73 12.86
CA SER A 171 14.09 15.85 12.69
C SER A 171 13.68 14.47 12.17
N GLY A 172 12.62 13.87 12.71
CA GLY A 172 12.09 12.59 12.25
C GLY A 172 11.48 12.64 10.86
N LYS A 173 10.75 13.71 10.49
CA LYS A 173 10.26 13.91 9.11
C LYS A 173 11.41 13.97 8.08
N SER A 174 12.47 14.71 8.41
CA SER A 174 13.67 14.83 7.55
C SER A 174 14.39 13.49 7.39
N PHE A 175 14.56 12.75 8.51
CA PHE A 175 15.08 11.40 8.49
C PHE A 175 14.24 10.48 7.60
N MET A 176 12.92 10.45 7.79
CA MET A 176 12.02 9.59 7.02
C MET A 176 12.03 9.93 5.53
N THR A 177 12.17 11.19 5.16
CA THR A 177 12.30 11.60 3.75
C THR A 177 13.53 10.97 3.11
N SER A 178 14.68 11.10 3.76
CA SER A 178 15.96 10.56 3.26
C SER A 178 15.98 9.03 3.30
N PHE A 179 15.46 8.46 4.39
CA PHE A 179 15.32 7.02 4.56
C PHE A 179 14.44 6.43 3.49
N ASN A 180 13.27 7.01 3.19
CA ASN A 180 12.36 6.50 2.17
C ASN A 180 13.02 6.48 0.80
N GLU A 181 13.71 7.55 0.40
CA GLU A 181 14.43 7.61 -0.87
C GLU A 181 15.45 6.46 -1.00
N PHE A 182 16.25 6.25 0.04
CA PHE A 182 17.21 5.16 0.08
C PHE A 182 16.52 3.79 0.12
N TYR A 183 15.53 3.61 0.99
CA TYR A 183 14.81 2.37 1.22
C TYR A 183 14.11 1.87 -0.05
N TYR A 184 13.32 2.71 -0.71
CA TYR A 184 12.60 2.32 -1.92
C TYR A 184 13.50 2.11 -3.14
N SER A 185 14.78 2.53 -3.08
CA SER A 185 15.73 2.26 -4.17
C SER A 185 16.11 0.77 -4.28
N PHE A 186 15.98 -0.01 -3.20
CA PHE A 186 16.37 -1.42 -3.16
C PHE A 186 15.31 -2.36 -2.59
N SER A 187 14.37 -1.85 -1.76
CA SER A 187 13.40 -2.68 -1.06
C SER A 187 12.49 -3.53 -1.95
N PRO A 188 12.07 -3.12 -3.17
CA PRO A 188 11.27 -3.99 -4.04
C PRO A 188 12.01 -5.28 -4.42
N ALA A 189 13.26 -5.16 -4.87
CA ALA A 189 14.08 -6.30 -5.29
C ALA A 189 14.33 -7.29 -4.15
N ILE A 190 14.52 -6.79 -2.92
CA ILE A 190 14.67 -7.63 -1.74
C ILE A 190 13.36 -8.34 -1.39
N ALA A 191 12.24 -7.61 -1.41
CA ALA A 191 10.92 -8.17 -1.09
C ALA A 191 10.51 -9.26 -2.09
N ASP A 192 10.79 -9.07 -3.38
CA ASP A 192 10.53 -10.10 -4.41
C ASP A 192 11.36 -11.36 -4.14
N TYR A 193 12.64 -11.19 -3.80
CA TYR A 193 13.51 -12.32 -3.49
C TYR A 193 13.09 -13.08 -2.21
N GLU A 194 12.53 -12.38 -1.21
CA GLU A 194 11.92 -13.03 -0.03
C GLU A 194 10.68 -13.88 -0.38
N ARG A 195 9.86 -13.44 -1.34
CA ARG A 195 8.68 -14.20 -1.79
C ARG A 195 9.07 -15.49 -2.51
N GLU A 196 10.17 -15.45 -3.27
CA GLU A 196 10.67 -16.60 -4.02
C GLU A 196 11.43 -17.60 -3.14
N ASN A 197 12.08 -17.14 -2.06
CA ASN A 197 12.98 -17.95 -1.26
C ASN A 197 12.67 -17.87 0.25
N SER A 198 12.03 -18.93 0.76
CA SER A 198 11.67 -19.04 2.18
C SER A 198 12.87 -19.02 3.13
N PHE A 199 14.02 -19.56 2.73
CA PHE A 199 15.25 -19.52 3.53
C PHE A 199 15.80 -18.10 3.62
N PHE A 200 15.78 -17.35 2.51
CA PHE A 200 16.18 -15.95 2.52
C PHE A 200 15.24 -15.10 3.39
N ARG A 201 13.92 -15.29 3.26
CA ARG A 201 12.93 -14.64 4.12
C ARG A 201 13.18 -14.91 5.61
N ASP A 202 13.51 -16.14 5.98
CA ASP A 202 13.82 -16.48 7.38
C ASP A 202 15.12 -15.82 7.85
N ALA A 203 16.13 -15.70 6.97
CA ALA A 203 17.34 -14.95 7.27
C ALA A 203 17.05 -13.45 7.47
N VAL A 204 16.22 -12.84 6.61
CA VAL A 204 15.75 -11.47 6.76
C VAL A 204 14.94 -11.30 8.06
N LYS A 205 14.10 -12.27 8.42
CA LYS A 205 13.36 -12.28 9.69
C LYS A 205 14.28 -12.28 10.90
N ILE A 206 15.31 -13.12 10.90
CA ILE A 206 16.32 -13.15 11.96
C ILE A 206 17.07 -11.83 12.02
N ALA A 207 17.39 -11.24 10.87
CA ALA A 207 18.02 -9.92 10.81
C ALA A 207 17.09 -8.82 11.33
N LEU A 208 15.82 -8.76 10.95
CA LEU A 208 14.90 -7.69 11.35
C LEU A 208 14.46 -7.76 12.81
N THR A 209 14.41 -8.94 13.41
CA THR A 209 13.93 -9.12 14.79
C THR A 209 14.65 -8.23 15.80
N PRO A 210 16.00 -8.22 15.90
CA PRO A 210 16.70 -7.33 16.83
C PRO A 210 16.43 -5.85 16.57
N LEU A 211 16.34 -5.43 15.30
CA LEU A 211 15.98 -4.06 14.93
C LEU A 211 14.60 -3.68 15.48
N LEU A 212 13.57 -4.49 15.22
CA LEU A 212 12.21 -4.26 15.73
C LEU A 212 12.18 -4.16 17.25
N THR A 213 12.90 -5.05 17.94
CA THR A 213 12.96 -5.02 19.41
C THR A 213 13.66 -3.77 19.94
N SER A 214 14.67 -3.25 19.24
CA SER A 214 15.34 -2.01 19.64
C SER A 214 14.47 -0.77 19.40
N LEU A 215 13.67 -0.77 18.34
CA LEU A 215 12.78 0.33 17.97
C LEU A 215 11.62 0.51 18.97
N LEU A 216 11.20 -0.56 19.64
CA LEU A 216 10.24 -0.48 20.75
C LEU A 216 10.67 0.47 21.87
N VAL A 217 11.97 0.69 22.05
CA VAL A 217 12.47 1.63 23.07
C VAL A 217 11.97 3.05 22.80
N LEU A 218 11.82 3.45 21.53
CA LEU A 218 11.26 4.76 21.16
C LEU A 218 9.77 4.87 21.51
N SER A 219 9.03 3.76 21.49
CA SER A 219 7.60 3.74 21.84
C SER A 219 7.36 3.95 23.35
N TYR A 220 8.36 3.67 24.19
CA TYR A 220 8.29 3.85 25.64
C TYR A 220 9.07 5.07 26.15
N ALA A 221 9.91 5.67 25.31
CA ALA A 221 10.55 6.93 25.60
C ALA A 221 9.51 8.04 25.42
N ASP A 222 9.30 8.85 26.45
CA ASP A 222 8.47 10.07 26.36
C ASP A 222 9.30 11.10 25.59
N ILE A 223 9.05 11.23 24.28
CA ILE A 223 9.80 12.13 23.40
C ILE A 223 8.94 13.37 23.19
N ASP A 224 9.20 14.38 24.00
CA ASP A 224 8.47 15.66 23.96
C ASP A 224 9.24 16.75 23.20
N SER A 225 10.48 16.45 22.79
CA SER A 225 11.39 17.43 22.18
C SER A 225 12.21 16.89 21.00
N GLU A 226 12.62 17.81 20.11
CA GLU A 226 13.50 17.50 18.96
C GLU A 226 14.86 16.94 19.40
N GLU A 227 15.41 17.44 20.51
CA GLU A 227 16.72 17.01 21.02
C GLU A 227 16.67 15.55 21.50
N GLU A 228 15.60 15.17 22.18
CA GLU A 228 15.36 13.78 22.62
C GLU A 228 15.19 12.85 21.42
N MET A 229 14.39 13.24 20.41
CA MET A 229 14.22 12.44 19.20
C MET A 229 15.55 12.17 18.49
N LEU A 230 16.38 13.21 18.34
CA LEU A 230 17.72 13.08 17.75
C LEU A 230 18.62 12.19 18.62
N GLY A 231 18.62 12.41 19.94
CA GLY A 231 19.41 11.64 20.89
C GLY A 231 19.08 10.15 20.87
N TYR A 232 17.80 9.80 21.00
CA TYR A 232 17.33 8.41 20.95
C TYR A 232 17.52 7.80 19.56
N GLY A 233 17.22 8.55 18.49
CA GLY A 233 17.41 8.10 17.11
C GLY A 233 18.86 7.74 16.80
N ILE A 234 19.81 8.63 17.11
CA ILE A 234 21.25 8.38 16.93
C ILE A 234 21.71 7.20 17.80
N SER A 235 21.28 7.15 19.06
CA SER A 235 21.63 6.07 19.97
C SER A 235 21.17 4.71 19.44
N LEU A 236 19.97 4.62 18.88
CA LEU A 236 19.44 3.38 18.31
C LEU A 236 20.12 2.97 17.01
N ILE A 237 20.48 3.93 16.17
CA ILE A 237 21.29 3.64 14.96
C ILE A 237 22.64 3.04 15.40
N LEU A 238 23.33 3.66 16.35
CA LEU A 238 24.60 3.17 16.88
C LEU A 238 24.46 1.80 17.54
N LEU A 239 23.39 1.58 18.31
CA LEU A 239 23.10 0.29 18.93
C LEU A 239 22.91 -0.81 17.88
N ASN A 240 22.12 -0.55 16.85
CA ASN A 240 21.88 -1.51 15.77
C ASN A 240 23.16 -1.81 15.00
N VAL A 241 23.91 -0.78 14.59
CA VAL A 241 25.21 -0.95 13.93
C VAL A 241 26.15 -1.78 14.82
N GLY A 242 26.25 -1.45 16.11
CA GLY A 242 27.03 -2.22 17.07
C GLY A 242 26.60 -3.69 17.11
N MET A 243 25.29 -3.96 17.14
CA MET A 243 24.76 -5.32 17.19
C MET A 243 25.07 -6.12 15.92
N TYR A 244 24.84 -5.56 14.73
CA TYR A 244 25.05 -6.26 13.46
C TYR A 244 26.51 -6.46 13.09
N PHE A 245 27.44 -5.63 13.59
CA PHE A 245 28.86 -5.75 13.25
C PHE A 245 29.70 -6.36 14.38
N ALA A 246 29.48 -5.96 15.63
CA ALA A 246 30.31 -6.43 16.74
C ALA A 246 30.00 -7.88 17.14
N ILE A 247 28.73 -8.29 17.19
CA ILE A 247 28.36 -9.66 17.59
C ILE A 247 28.92 -10.68 16.58
N PRO A 248 28.72 -10.54 15.26
CA PRO A 248 29.33 -11.45 14.29
C PRO A 248 30.85 -11.43 14.33
N ALA A 249 31.50 -10.26 14.49
CA ALA A 249 32.96 -10.18 14.58
C ALA A 249 33.53 -10.93 15.79
N VAL A 250 32.90 -10.81 16.96
CA VAL A 250 33.29 -11.57 18.17
C VAL A 250 33.03 -13.07 17.98
N ALA A 251 31.92 -13.45 17.35
CA ALA A 251 31.62 -14.85 17.06
C ALA A 251 32.67 -15.48 16.13
N ILE A 252 33.02 -14.78 15.04
CA ILE A 252 34.03 -15.23 14.06
C ILE A 252 35.40 -15.37 14.71
N THR A 253 35.83 -14.37 15.50
CA THR A 253 37.14 -14.41 16.17
C THR A 253 37.22 -15.52 17.22
N LYS A 254 36.17 -15.73 18.03
CA LYS A 254 36.10 -16.86 18.95
C LYS A 254 36.11 -18.20 18.22
N TRP A 255 35.33 -18.35 17.14
CA TRP A 255 35.30 -19.58 16.35
C TRP A 255 36.67 -19.90 15.74
N TYR A 256 37.35 -18.88 15.19
CA TYR A 256 38.69 -19.04 14.65
C TYR A 256 39.72 -19.45 15.72
N LYS A 257 39.61 -18.86 16.93
CA LYS A 257 40.46 -19.22 18.06
C LYS A 257 40.16 -20.63 18.58
N LEU A 258 38.91 -21.07 18.57
CA LEU A 258 38.50 -22.43 18.95
C LEU A 258 38.99 -23.50 17.96
N ARG A 259 39.08 -23.16 16.67
CA ARG A 259 39.60 -24.07 15.62
C ARG A 259 41.13 -24.15 15.58
N ARG A 260 41.84 -23.20 16.21
CA ARG A 260 43.30 -23.15 16.27
C ARG A 260 43.90 -23.79 17.53
N ASN A 261 43.08 -24.05 18.55
CA ASN A 261 43.43 -24.81 19.75
C ASN A 261 42.93 -26.25 19.63
#